data_AF-A0A6N3ECL4-F1
#
_entry.id   AF-A0A6N3ECL4-F1
#
_cell.length_a   1.000
_cell.length_b   1.000
_cell.length_c   1.000
_cell.angle_alpha   90.00
_cell.angle_beta   90.00
_cell.angle_gamma   90.00
#
_symmetry.space_group_name_H-M   'P 1'
#
loop_
_entity.id
_entity.type
_entity.pdbx_description
1 polymer ?
#
loop_
_entity_poly.entity_id
_entity_poly.type
_entity_poly.pdbx_seq_one_letter_code
_entity_poly.pdbx_strand_id
1 'polypeptide(L)'
;MKEEQVICPELSLFVKGGDISYENLYNAFSEYCDNISEPLNLCGLSLGAVLALNYAIDNPEKVKSLILIAAQYEMPKVLLKLQNIIFSFIPEFSFKSVGMKKKDFIKLTKSMMSLNLSEEV
;
A
#
# COMPACT_ATOMS: atom_id res chain seq x y z
N MET A 1 -30.97 9.26 -1.43
CA MET A 1 -29.63 9.05 -0.86
C MET A 1 -28.80 8.36 -1.92
N LYS A 2 -27.65 8.91 -2.33
CA LYS A 2 -26.67 8.11 -3.11
C LYS A 2 -26.13 7.06 -2.15
N GLU A 3 -26.18 5.79 -2.53
CA GLU A 3 -25.51 4.74 -1.76
C GLU A 3 -24.00 5.02 -1.82
N GLU A 4 -23.36 5.10 -0.65
CA GLU A 4 -21.91 5.19 -0.59
C GLU A 4 -21.33 3.83 -0.99
N GLN A 5 -20.71 3.78 -2.16
CA GLN A 5 -20.08 2.56 -2.65
C GLN A 5 -18.76 2.34 -1.91
N VAL A 6 -18.73 1.32 -1.04
CA VAL A 6 -17.49 0.88 -0.39
C VAL A 6 -16.77 -0.10 -1.30
N ILE A 7 -15.54 0.23 -1.70
CA ILE A 7 -14.70 -0.62 -2.54
C ILE A 7 -13.46 -1.04 -1.75
N CYS A 8 -13.13 -2.33 -1.80
CA CYS A 8 -11.95 -2.91 -1.15
C CYS A 8 -11.12 -3.65 -2.20
N PRO A 9 -10.22 -2.95 -2.93
CA PRO A 9 -9.42 -3.58 -3.97
C PRO A 9 -8.38 -4.53 -3.37
N GLU A 10 -8.22 -5.70 -3.99
CA GLU A 10 -7.17 -6.64 -3.61
C GLU A 10 -5.82 -6.15 -4.19
N LEU A 11 -4.96 -5.60 -3.33
CA LEU A 11 -3.66 -5.02 -3.73
C LEU A 11 -2.75 -5.99 -4.50
N SER A 12 -2.89 -7.30 -4.27
CA SER A 12 -2.11 -8.32 -4.98
C SER A 12 -2.35 -8.26 -6.50
N LEU A 13 -3.54 -7.83 -6.93
CA LEU A 13 -3.92 -7.74 -8.34
C LEU A 13 -3.18 -6.63 -9.07
N PHE A 14 -2.79 -5.56 -8.37
CA PHE A 14 -2.05 -4.44 -8.95
C PHE A 14 -0.58 -4.78 -9.29
N VAL A 15 -0.06 -5.89 -8.75
CA VAL A 15 1.33 -6.33 -8.98
C VAL A 15 1.42 -7.68 -9.70
N LYS A 16 0.29 -8.21 -10.22
CA LYS A 16 0.29 -9.50 -10.94
C LYS A 16 0.98 -9.36 -12.30
N GLY A 17 2.05 -10.14 -12.49
CA GLY A 17 2.72 -10.30 -13.80
C GLY A 17 3.84 -9.30 -14.10
N GLY A 18 4.12 -8.36 -13.20
CA GLY A 18 5.21 -7.38 -13.31
C GLY A 18 6.28 -7.53 -12.23
N ASP A 19 7.22 -6.58 -12.22
CA ASP A 19 8.24 -6.50 -11.19
C ASP A 19 7.65 -5.99 -9.87
N ILE A 20 7.79 -6.77 -8.80
CA ILE A 20 7.16 -6.42 -7.53
C ILE A 20 8.02 -5.42 -6.77
N SER A 21 7.50 -4.21 -6.61
CA SER A 21 8.07 -3.11 -5.82
C SER A 21 6.94 -2.23 -5.27
N TYR A 22 7.26 -1.41 -4.28
CA TYR A 22 6.35 -0.40 -3.74
C TYR A 22 5.95 0.60 -4.82
N GLU A 23 6.93 1.09 -5.60
CA GLU A 23 6.72 2.03 -6.69
C GLU A 23 5.70 1.49 -7.72
N ASN A 24 5.86 0.25 -8.17
CA ASN A 24 4.94 -0.34 -9.14
C ASN A 24 3.54 -0.56 -8.55
N LEU A 25 3.47 -0.99 -7.27
CA LEU A 25 2.20 -1.10 -6.56
C LEU A 25 1.51 0.26 -6.43
N TYR A 26 2.27 1.30 -6.09
CA TYR A 26 1.77 2.65 -5.92
C TYR A 26 1.27 3.23 -7.23
N ASN A 27 2.03 3.10 -8.32
CA ASN A 27 1.63 3.59 -9.64
C ASN A 27 0.30 2.95 -10.10
N ALA A 28 0.17 1.62 -9.94
CA ALA A 28 -1.06 0.92 -10.29
C ALA A 28 -2.25 1.29 -9.38
N PHE A 29 -2.00 1.50 -8.08
CA PHE A 29 -3.01 2.01 -7.15
C PHE A 29 -3.45 3.44 -7.50
N SER A 30 -2.50 4.32 -7.83
CA SER A 30 -2.78 5.69 -8.25
C SER A 30 -3.62 5.73 -9.51
N GLU A 31 -3.22 4.98 -10.55
CA GLU A 31 -4.00 4.87 -11.80
C GLU A 31 -5.43 4.36 -11.54
N TYR A 32 -5.58 3.36 -10.65
CA TYR A 32 -6.88 2.87 -10.24
C TYR A 32 -7.73 3.98 -9.59
N CYS A 33 -7.16 4.76 -8.68
CA CYS A 33 -7.83 5.89 -8.03
C CYS A 33 -8.16 7.03 -9.00
N ASP A 34 -7.27 7.32 -9.96
CA ASP A 34 -7.44 8.40 -10.92
C ASP A 34 -8.62 8.17 -11.85
N ASN A 35 -8.89 6.91 -12.20
CA ASN A 35 -10.04 6.49 -12.98
C ASN A 35 -11.39 6.66 -12.28
N ILE A 36 -11.41 7.00 -10.98
CA ILE A 36 -12.63 7.32 -10.25
C ILE A 36 -12.89 8.83 -10.35
N SER A 37 -14.04 9.20 -10.91
CA SER A 37 -14.34 10.60 -11.25
C SER A 37 -14.58 11.50 -10.03
N GLU A 38 -15.18 10.98 -8.96
CA GLU A 38 -15.48 11.73 -7.74
C GLU A 38 -14.30 11.69 -6.75
N PRO A 39 -14.06 12.76 -5.95
CA PRO A 39 -13.06 12.74 -4.90
C PRO A 39 -13.27 11.59 -3.88
N LEU A 40 -12.17 10.98 -3.46
CA LEU A 40 -12.15 9.72 -2.73
C LEU A 40 -12.16 9.92 -1.21
N ASN A 41 -12.89 9.07 -0.51
CA ASN A 41 -12.67 8.84 0.92
C ASN A 41 -11.77 7.60 1.05
N LEU A 42 -10.50 7.81 1.42
CA LEU A 42 -9.53 6.74 1.49
C LEU A 42 -9.39 6.20 2.91
N CYS A 43 -9.48 4.88 3.06
CA CYS A 43 -9.24 4.19 4.31
C CYS A 43 -8.15 3.14 4.10
N GLY A 44 -7.10 3.21 4.91
CA GLY A 44 -5.95 2.34 4.79
C GLY A 44 -5.49 1.77 6.13
N LEU A 45 -5.06 0.50 6.10
CA LEU A 45 -4.43 -0.19 7.22
C LEU A 45 -3.02 -0.63 6.80
N SER A 46 -2.02 -0.37 7.65
CA SER A 46 -0.63 -0.79 7.42
C SER A 46 -0.15 -0.36 6.02
N LEU A 47 0.22 -1.28 5.13
CA LEU A 47 0.59 -0.98 3.73
C LEU A 47 -0.48 -0.13 3.00
N GLY A 48 -1.77 -0.45 3.19
CA GLY A 48 -2.84 0.33 2.58
C GLY A 48 -2.90 1.77 3.10
N ALA A 49 -2.49 1.98 4.36
CA ALA A 49 -2.40 3.32 4.93
C ALA A 49 -1.24 4.13 4.35
N VAL A 50 -0.12 3.47 4.04
CA VAL A 50 1.02 4.08 3.35
C VAL A 50 0.61 4.51 1.93
N LEU A 51 -0.04 3.62 1.17
CA LEU A 51 -0.53 3.94 -0.18
C LEU A 51 -1.55 5.09 -0.18
N ALA A 52 -2.50 5.06 0.75
CA ALA A 52 -3.51 6.10 0.88
C ALA A 52 -2.90 7.46 1.26
N LEU A 53 -1.90 7.46 2.15
CA LEU A 53 -1.16 8.67 2.50
C LEU A 53 -0.36 9.21 1.31
N ASN A 54 0.39 8.36 0.62
CA ASN A 54 1.18 8.74 -0.55
C ASN A 54 0.30 9.36 -1.65
N TYR A 55 -0.83 8.71 -1.96
CA TYR A 55 -1.77 9.22 -2.96
C TYR A 55 -2.39 10.57 -2.57
N ALA A 56 -2.66 10.77 -1.27
CA ALA A 56 -3.18 12.04 -0.77
C ALA A 56 -2.15 13.18 -0.84
N ILE A 57 -0.85 12.87 -0.75
CA ILE A 57 0.23 13.86 -0.94
C ILE A 57 0.32 14.26 -2.42
N ASP A 58 0.30 13.28 -3.33
CA ASP A 58 0.42 13.53 -4.77
C ASP A 58 -0.84 14.15 -5.40
N ASN A 59 -2.04 13.84 -4.88
CA ASN A 59 -3.32 14.22 -5.47
C ASN A 59 -4.30 14.80 -4.42
N PRO A 60 -3.95 15.89 -3.72
CA PRO A 60 -4.72 16.40 -2.60
C PRO A 60 -6.16 16.80 -2.98
N GLU A 61 -6.39 17.26 -4.22
CA GLU A 61 -7.72 17.60 -4.74
C GLU A 61 -8.60 16.38 -5.04
N LYS A 62 -7.99 15.20 -5.20
CA LYS A 62 -8.69 13.93 -5.43
C LYS A 62 -9.08 13.22 -4.14
N VAL A 63 -8.64 13.70 -2.97
CA VAL A 63 -8.92 13.08 -1.67
C VAL A 63 -9.82 13.97 -0.81
N LYS A 64 -11.03 13.49 -0.53
CA LYS A 64 -12.01 14.17 0.33
C LYS A 64 -11.76 13.93 1.81
N SER A 65 -11.39 12.71 2.17
CA SER A 65 -11.06 12.34 3.55
C SER A 65 -10.10 11.16 3.60
N LEU A 66 -9.35 11.06 4.70
CA LEU A 66 -8.30 10.07 4.89
C LEU A 66 -8.40 9.44 6.28
N ILE A 67 -8.49 8.12 6.32
CA ILE A 67 -8.50 7.30 7.54
C ILE A 67 -7.27 6.40 7.51
N LEU A 68 -6.32 6.64 8.42
CA LEU A 68 -5.04 5.94 8.47
C LEU A 68 -4.92 5.12 9.75
N ILE A 69 -4.75 3.81 9.61
CA ILE A 69 -4.58 2.88 10.73
C ILE A 69 -3.20 2.26 10.64
N ALA A 70 -2.36 2.49 11.66
CA ALA A 70 -0.98 2.01 11.70
C ALA A 70 -0.16 2.42 10.45
N ALA A 71 -0.37 3.66 9.98
CA ALA A 71 0.41 4.23 8.88
C ALA A 71 1.85 4.50 9.30
N GLN A 72 2.77 4.33 8.36
CA GLN A 72 4.16 4.70 8.50
C GLN A 72 4.45 5.76 7.45
N TYR A 73 4.68 7.01 7.87
CA TYR A 73 5.04 8.10 6.96
C TYR A 73 6.54 8.08 6.66
N GLU A 74 7.36 7.82 7.68
CA GLU A 74 8.76 7.42 7.56
C GLU A 74 8.88 5.93 7.89
N MET A 75 9.56 5.16 7.04
CA MET A 75 9.68 3.72 7.26
C MET A 75 10.65 3.39 8.41
N PRO A 76 10.22 2.71 9.49
CA PRO A 76 11.10 2.29 10.56
C PRO A 76 11.95 1.11 10.08
N LYS A 77 13.09 1.45 9.46
CA LYS A 77 14.00 0.50 8.78
C LYS A 77 14.39 -0.69 9.66
N VAL A 78 14.54 -0.48 10.98
CA VAL A 78 14.87 -1.55 11.94
C VAL A 78 13.72 -2.53 12.09
N LEU A 79 12.48 -2.04 12.26
CA LEU A 79 11.29 -2.87 12.38
C LEU A 79 11.03 -3.64 11.08
N LEU A 80 11.16 -3.00 9.92
CA LEU A 80 11.01 -3.67 8.61
C LEU A 80 12.08 -4.76 8.39
N LYS A 81 13.33 -4.54 8.82
CA LYS A 81 14.37 -5.58 8.77
C LYS A 81 13.99 -6.78 9.66
N LEU A 82 13.53 -6.53 10.88
CA LEU A 82 13.09 -7.59 11.79
C LEU A 82 11.90 -8.36 11.22
N GLN A 83 10.89 -7.66 10.70
CA GLN A 83 9.74 -8.26 10.02
C GLN A 83 10.18 -9.12 8.84
N ASN A 84 11.09 -8.64 8.00
CA ASN A 84 11.65 -9.42 6.87
C ASN A 84 12.33 -10.71 7.31
N ILE A 85 13.07 -10.68 8.42
CA ILE A 85 13.69 -11.89 9.01
C ILE A 85 12.59 -12.84 9.47
N ILE A 86 11.59 -12.37 10.23
CA ILE A 86 10.48 -13.20 10.70
C ILE A 86 9.73 -13.82 9.51
N PHE A 87 9.40 -13.03 8.48
CA PHE A 87 8.72 -13.49 7.27
C PHE A 87 9.51 -14.58 6.56
N SER A 88 10.84 -14.52 6.58
CA SER A 88 11.70 -15.56 6.01
C SER A 88 11.57 -16.93 6.71
N PHE A 89 11.08 -16.97 7.95
CA PHE A 89 10.79 -18.20 8.69
C PHE A 89 9.32 -18.64 8.64
N ILE A 90 8.38 -17.72 8.36
CA ILE A 90 6.94 -18.06 8.25
C ILE A 90 6.69 -18.99 7.04
N PRO A 91 5.88 -20.07 7.18
CA PRO A 91 5.55 -20.97 6.07
C PRO A 91 4.81 -20.28 4.91
N GLU A 92 5.02 -20.75 3.67
CA GLU A 92 4.40 -20.19 2.46
C GLU A 92 2.87 -20.15 2.53
N PHE A 93 2.23 -21.17 3.11
CA PHE A 93 0.77 -21.24 3.16
C PHE A 93 0.13 -20.09 3.94
N SER A 94 0.86 -19.47 4.88
CA SER A 94 0.37 -18.32 5.66
C SER A 94 0.25 -17.05 4.81
N PHE A 95 0.92 -16.99 3.65
CA PHE A 95 0.83 -15.85 2.73
C PHE A 95 -0.37 -15.96 1.78
N LYS A 96 -1.06 -17.11 1.73
CA LYS A 96 -2.29 -17.27 0.91
C LYS A 96 -3.37 -16.26 1.29
N SER A 97 -3.52 -15.95 2.58
CA SER A 97 -4.49 -14.94 3.06
C SER A 97 -4.10 -13.51 2.68
N VAL A 98 -2.85 -13.28 2.29
CA VAL A 98 -2.32 -11.97 1.85
C VAL A 98 -2.50 -11.79 0.32
N GLY A 99 -2.84 -12.86 -0.41
CA GLY A 99 -2.98 -12.83 -1.87
C GLY A 99 -1.66 -12.77 -2.64
N MET A 100 -0.51 -12.83 -1.95
CA MET A 100 0.84 -12.78 -2.56
C MET A 100 1.67 -14.00 -2.15
N LYS A 101 2.66 -14.38 -2.96
CA LYS A 101 3.67 -15.35 -2.53
C LYS A 101 4.58 -14.71 -1.47
N LYS A 102 5.16 -15.51 -0.59
CA LYS A 102 6.09 -15.02 0.45
C LYS A 102 7.25 -14.22 -0.12
N LYS A 103 7.89 -14.74 -1.18
CA LYS A 103 9.03 -14.07 -1.82
C LYS A 103 8.65 -12.69 -2.35
N ASP A 104 7.47 -12.59 -2.92
CA ASP A 104 6.91 -11.38 -3.49
C ASP A 104 6.60 -10.35 -2.39
N PHE A 105 6.00 -10.80 -1.30
CA PHE A 105 5.75 -9.98 -0.12
C PHE A 105 7.04 -9.45 0.54
N ILE A 106 8.06 -10.29 0.65
CA ILE A 106 9.39 -9.87 1.15
C ILE A 106 10.05 -8.88 0.19
N LYS A 107 9.93 -9.07 -1.13
CA LYS A 107 10.46 -8.13 -2.13
C LYS A 107 9.76 -6.77 -2.00
N LEU A 108 8.44 -6.77 -1.88
CA LEU A 108 7.64 -5.57 -1.67
C LEU A 108 8.06 -4.80 -0.41
N THR A 109 8.06 -5.45 0.75
CA THR A 109 8.42 -4.81 2.03
C THR A 109 9.87 -4.31 2.06
N LYS A 110 10.80 -4.99 1.36
CA LYS A 110 12.16 -4.48 1.17
C LYS A 110 12.21 -3.21 0.32
N SER A 111 11.46 -3.16 -0.77
CA SER A 111 11.43 -1.97 -1.65
C SER A 111 10.85 -0.73 -0.97
N MET A 112 10.03 -0.90 0.08
CA MET A 112 9.52 0.20 0.88
C MET A 112 10.58 0.82 1.79
N MET A 113 11.71 0.16 2.09
CA MET A 113 12.61 0.57 3.17
C MET A 113 13.24 1.97 3.02
N SER A 114 13.28 2.51 1.80
CA SER A 114 13.77 3.86 1.51
C SER A 114 12.68 4.92 1.49
N LEU A 115 11.41 4.55 1.63
CA LEU A 115 10.30 5.50 1.57
C LEU A 115 10.30 6.44 2.76
N ASN A 116 10.25 7.75 2.47
CA ASN A 116 10.07 8.80 3.45
C ASN A 116 9.10 9.87 2.93
N LEU A 117 7.86 9.83 3.43
CA LEU A 117 6.79 10.75 3.04
C LEU A 117 6.81 12.08 3.80
N SER A 118 7.78 12.30 4.71
CA SER A 118 7.91 13.59 5.40
C SER A 118 8.74 14.62 4.63
N GLU A 119 9.45 14.20 3.58
CA GLU A 119 10.32 15.08 2.78
C GLU A 119 9.60 15.76 1.61
N GLU A 120 8.34 15.39 1.36
CA GLU A 120 7.47 16.01 0.36
C GLU A 120 6.70 17.18 1.00
N VAL A 121 7.35 18.35 1.06
CA VAL A 121 6.73 19.66 1.36
C VAL A 121 7.32 20.74 0.45
#